data_AF-A0A661A8T5-F1
#
_entry.id   AF-A0A661A8T5-F1
#
_cell.length_a   1.000
_cell.length_b   1.000
_cell.length_c   1.000
_cell.angle_alpha   90.00
_cell.angle_beta   90.00
_cell.angle_gamma   90.00
#
_symmetry.space_group_name_H-M   'P 1'
#
loop_
_entity.id
_entity.type
_entity.pdbx_description
1 polymer ?
#
loop_
_entity_poly.entity_id
_entity_poly.type
_entity_poly.pdbx_seq_one_letter_code
_entity_poly.pdbx_strand_id
1 'polypeptide(L)'
;MKKHLLIALKYAAFWGIAEATLGYILHFIQFTTGLRDISGFVMFPIGLFFMLLAYRETGDEASIFYTGLFAGGIKLIDLFIPGLPKGATINPAMAIIIESGIVFAGMRYLKPSRIVYYLPLLSPIWRTVFVLALSISPVSKGILNKGHVAVLYFILIEGIVSGLLCIPVYKWIDTLRKPRIKLHPTLTLPLILLALIVEFITNIL
;
A
#
# COMPACT_ATOMS: atom_id res chain seq x y z
N MET A 1 -19.62 -11.71 4.07
CA MET A 1 -18.70 -11.87 2.91
C MET A 1 -18.89 -10.81 1.82
N LYS A 2 -19.97 -10.77 1.02
CA LYS A 2 -20.13 -9.78 -0.08
C LYS A 2 -19.93 -8.32 0.35
N LYS A 3 -20.54 -7.93 1.48
CA LYS A 3 -20.37 -6.60 2.06
C LYS A 3 -18.92 -6.29 2.47
N HIS A 4 -18.17 -7.27 2.96
CA HIS A 4 -16.78 -7.07 3.41
C HIS A 4 -15.87 -6.81 2.21
N LEU A 5 -16.07 -7.56 1.11
CA LEU A 5 -15.35 -7.34 -0.14
C LEU A 5 -15.64 -5.96 -0.73
N LEU A 6 -16.89 -5.49 -0.70
CA LEU A 6 -17.24 -4.15 -1.16
C LEU A 6 -16.59 -3.03 -0.33
N ILE A 7 -16.47 -3.24 0.99
CA ILE A 7 -15.77 -2.30 1.87
C ILE A 7 -14.27 -2.32 1.60
N ALA A 8 -13.67 -3.50 1.46
CA ALA A 8 -12.26 -3.63 1.09
C ALA A 8 -11.97 -2.96 -0.26
N LEU A 9 -12.83 -3.18 -1.26
CA LEU A 9 -12.73 -2.57 -2.59
C LEU A 9 -12.89 -1.04 -2.55
N LYS A 10 -13.77 -0.51 -1.69
CA LYS A 10 -13.90 0.93 -1.44
C LYS A 10 -12.59 1.53 -0.93
N TYR A 11 -11.99 0.93 0.11
CA TYR A 11 -10.73 1.42 0.67
C TYR A 11 -9.54 1.18 -0.25
N ALA A 12 -9.59 0.12 -1.06
CA ALA A 12 -8.61 -0.13 -2.11
C ALA A 12 -8.63 0.95 -3.19
N ALA A 13 -9.82 1.45 -3.58
CA ALA A 13 -9.93 2.55 -4.52
C ALA A 13 -9.36 3.86 -3.94
N PHE A 14 -9.60 4.16 -2.66
CA PHE A 14 -8.94 5.30 -2.01
C PHE A 14 -7.42 5.15 -1.93
N TRP A 15 -6.93 3.93 -1.64
CA TRP A 15 -5.49 3.66 -1.67
C TRP A 15 -4.93 3.81 -3.08
N GLY A 16 -5.58 3.27 -4.11
CA GLY A 16 -5.19 3.45 -5.51
C GLY A 16 -5.10 4.92 -5.91
N ILE A 17 -6.09 5.75 -5.53
CA ILE A 17 -6.04 7.19 -5.76
C ILE A 17 -4.83 7.81 -5.05
N ALA A 18 -4.56 7.45 -3.80
CA ALA A 18 -3.42 7.95 -3.05
C ALA A 18 -2.08 7.51 -3.67
N GLU A 19 -1.98 6.27 -4.16
CA GLU A 19 -0.82 5.73 -4.86
C GLU A 19 -0.54 6.52 -6.14
N ALA A 20 -1.55 6.66 -6.99
CA ALA A 20 -1.46 7.41 -8.24
C ALA A 20 -1.10 8.88 -8.02
N THR A 21 -1.67 9.52 -6.99
CA THR A 21 -1.48 10.97 -6.75
C THR A 21 -0.31 11.29 -5.84
N LEU A 22 -0.36 10.86 -4.58
CA LEU A 22 0.69 11.13 -3.60
C LEU A 22 1.98 10.40 -4.00
N GLY A 23 1.89 9.16 -4.50
CA GLY A 23 3.06 8.46 -5.02
C GLY A 23 3.73 9.22 -6.16
N TYR A 24 2.96 9.72 -7.13
CA TYR A 24 3.47 10.58 -8.20
C TYR A 24 4.14 11.85 -7.66
N ILE A 25 3.47 12.58 -6.76
CA ILE A 25 4.00 13.80 -6.15
C ILE A 25 5.31 13.51 -5.40
N LEU A 26 5.37 12.43 -4.63
CA LEU A 26 6.57 12.05 -3.88
C LEU A 26 7.72 11.69 -4.82
N HIS A 27 7.46 10.95 -5.90
CA HIS A 27 8.47 10.66 -6.91
C HIS A 27 8.94 11.93 -7.65
N PHE A 28 8.03 12.85 -7.94
CA PHE A 28 8.37 14.14 -8.53
C PHE A 28 9.24 15.00 -7.59
N ILE A 29 8.92 15.04 -6.28
CA ILE A 29 9.76 15.71 -5.27
C ILE A 29 11.14 15.05 -5.19
N GLN A 30 11.22 13.72 -5.16
CA GLN A 30 12.49 12.99 -5.15
C GLN A 30 13.35 13.34 -6.37
N PHE A 31 12.72 13.41 -7.55
CA PHE A 31 13.39 13.76 -8.79
C PHE A 31 13.89 15.22 -8.79
N THR A 32 13.08 16.16 -8.32
CA THR A 32 13.40 17.60 -8.37
C THR A 32 14.33 18.08 -7.28
N THR A 33 14.21 17.55 -6.06
CA THR A 33 14.98 18.00 -4.89
C THR A 33 16.20 17.13 -4.61
N GLY A 34 16.27 15.94 -5.21
CA GLY A 34 17.28 14.93 -4.89
C GLY A 34 17.11 14.29 -3.51
N LEU A 35 16.07 14.65 -2.75
CA LEU A 35 15.72 13.98 -1.49
C LEU A 35 15.32 12.54 -1.81
N ARG A 36 16.16 11.59 -1.42
CA ARG A 36 15.93 10.18 -1.76
C ARG A 36 14.89 9.56 -0.83
N ASP A 37 14.15 8.61 -1.38
CA ASP A 37 13.42 7.59 -0.63
C ASP A 37 12.25 8.06 0.27
N ILE A 38 11.78 9.31 0.11
CA ILE A 38 10.57 9.83 0.77
C ILE A 38 9.35 8.90 0.61
N SER A 39 9.08 8.42 -0.61
CA SER A 39 8.00 7.48 -0.88
C SER A 39 8.13 6.19 -0.07
N GLY A 40 9.35 5.67 0.08
CA GLY A 40 9.65 4.47 0.86
C GLY A 40 9.36 4.62 2.35
N PHE A 41 9.37 5.84 2.90
CA PHE A 41 8.97 6.09 4.28
C PHE A 41 7.45 6.23 4.45
N VAL A 42 6.76 6.87 3.50
CA VAL A 42 5.41 7.42 3.70
C VAL A 42 4.30 6.54 3.10
N MET A 43 4.54 5.85 1.98
CA MET A 43 3.48 5.13 1.28
C MET A 43 2.94 3.93 2.06
N PHE A 44 3.79 3.21 2.80
CA PHE A 44 3.32 2.10 3.66
C PHE A 44 2.39 2.58 4.81
N PRO A 45 2.68 3.66 5.56
CA PRO A 45 1.72 4.26 6.50
C PRO A 45 0.38 4.65 5.87
N ILE A 46 0.38 5.17 4.65
CA ILE A 46 -0.84 5.51 3.90
C ILE A 46 -1.61 4.24 3.55
N GLY A 47 -0.93 3.20 3.05
CA GLY A 47 -1.55 1.90 2.78
C GLY A 47 -2.15 1.29 4.04
N LEU A 48 -1.41 1.31 5.15
CA LEU A 48 -1.87 0.86 6.45
C LEU A 48 -3.11 1.60 6.92
N PHE A 49 -3.19 2.92 6.68
CA PHE A 49 -4.37 3.69 7.01
C PHE A 49 -5.63 3.13 6.34
N PHE A 50 -5.59 2.86 5.02
CA PHE A 50 -6.73 2.30 4.31
C PHE A 50 -7.06 0.86 4.71
N MET A 51 -6.03 0.03 4.94
CA MET A 51 -6.18 -1.33 5.47
C MET A 51 -6.91 -1.36 6.81
N LEU A 52 -6.53 -0.48 7.75
CA LEU A 52 -7.13 -0.43 9.08
C LEU A 52 -8.53 0.16 9.07
N LEU A 53 -8.83 1.09 8.16
CA LEU A 53 -10.21 1.56 7.97
C LEU A 53 -11.13 0.44 7.47
N ALA A 54 -10.66 -0.37 6.52
CA ALA A 54 -11.40 -1.54 6.04
C ALA A 54 -11.66 -2.55 7.17
N TYR A 55 -10.64 -2.85 7.96
CA TYR A 55 -10.77 -3.70 9.13
C TYR A 55 -11.77 -3.15 10.15
N ARG A 56 -11.71 -1.86 10.48
CA ARG A 56 -12.61 -1.28 11.50
C ARG A 56 -14.06 -1.24 11.08
N GLU A 57 -14.33 -1.09 9.78
CA GLU A 57 -15.70 -1.08 9.28
C GLU A 57 -16.28 -2.50 9.12
N THR A 58 -15.45 -3.48 8.81
CA THR A 58 -15.88 -4.88 8.64
C THR A 58 -15.84 -5.70 9.92
N GLY A 59 -14.90 -5.42 10.81
CA GLY A 59 -14.55 -6.27 11.96
C GLY A 59 -13.85 -7.58 11.58
N ASP A 60 -13.36 -7.70 10.35
CA ASP A 60 -12.83 -8.93 9.77
C ASP A 60 -11.39 -8.70 9.27
N GLU A 61 -10.40 -9.41 9.82
CA GLU A 61 -9.00 -9.21 9.46
C GLU A 61 -8.74 -9.49 7.98
N ALA A 62 -9.50 -10.39 7.34
CA ALA A 62 -9.32 -10.71 5.92
C ALA A 62 -9.55 -9.50 5.01
N SER A 63 -10.32 -8.50 5.47
CA SER A 63 -10.52 -7.24 4.74
C SER A 63 -9.21 -6.46 4.50
N ILE A 64 -8.19 -6.65 5.36
CA ILE A 64 -6.86 -6.04 5.19
C ILE A 64 -6.20 -6.55 3.92
N PHE A 65 -6.13 -7.88 3.77
CA PHE A 65 -5.54 -8.51 2.61
C PHE A 65 -6.31 -8.19 1.34
N TYR A 66 -7.66 -8.26 1.38
CA TYR A 66 -8.47 -7.90 0.21
C TYR A 66 -8.30 -6.44 -0.21
N THR A 67 -8.08 -5.52 0.74
CA THR A 67 -7.85 -4.11 0.42
C THR A 67 -6.57 -3.93 -0.40
N GLY A 68 -5.47 -4.56 0.03
CA GLY A 68 -4.22 -4.53 -0.74
C GLY A 68 -4.30 -5.32 -2.06
N LEU A 69 -4.98 -6.47 -2.07
CA LEU A 69 -5.18 -7.24 -3.30
C LEU A 69 -5.90 -6.42 -4.37
N PHE A 70 -6.97 -5.71 -4.01
CA PHE A 70 -7.69 -4.86 -4.94
C PHE A 70 -6.90 -3.60 -5.31
N ALA A 71 -6.16 -2.98 -4.38
CA ALA A 71 -5.33 -1.81 -4.68
C ALA A 71 -4.18 -2.15 -5.63
N GLY A 72 -3.50 -3.28 -5.40
CA GLY A 72 -2.50 -3.81 -6.33
C GLY A 72 -3.11 -4.16 -7.68
N GLY A 73 -4.33 -4.69 -7.70
CA GLY A 73 -5.09 -4.92 -8.93
C GLY A 73 -5.40 -3.65 -9.72
N ILE A 74 -5.77 -2.56 -9.03
CA ILE A 74 -5.92 -1.23 -9.64
C ILE A 74 -4.60 -0.79 -10.27
N LYS A 75 -3.48 -0.93 -9.54
CA LYS A 75 -2.17 -0.56 -10.05
C LYS A 75 -1.76 -1.36 -11.29
N LEU A 76 -2.13 -2.64 -11.37
CA LEU A 76 -1.83 -3.49 -12.54
C LEU A 76 -2.52 -3.06 -13.84
N ILE A 77 -3.51 -2.16 -13.79
CA ILE A 77 -4.15 -1.63 -15.01
C ILE A 77 -3.16 -0.84 -15.87
N ASP A 78 -2.08 -0.30 -15.28
CA ASP A 78 -1.01 0.37 -16.03
C ASP A 78 -0.33 -0.56 -17.05
N LEU A 79 -0.44 -1.90 -16.91
CA LEU A 79 0.06 -2.85 -17.90
C LEU A 79 -0.63 -2.71 -19.27
N PHE A 80 -1.82 -2.11 -19.31
CA PHE A 80 -2.56 -1.85 -20.53
C PHE A 80 -2.19 -0.51 -21.19
N ILE A 81 -1.33 0.30 -20.57
CA ILE A 81 -0.87 1.57 -21.13
C ILE A 81 0.39 1.31 -21.98
N PRO A 82 0.34 1.53 -23.32
CA PRO A 82 1.49 1.30 -24.19
C PRO A 82 2.68 2.19 -23.81
N GLY A 83 3.87 1.62 -23.80
CA GLY A 83 5.12 2.35 -23.54
C GLY A 83 5.53 2.44 -22.06
N LEU A 84 4.66 2.11 -21.10
CA LEU A 84 5.06 2.05 -19.69
C LEU A 84 5.96 0.84 -19.41
N PRO A 85 7.09 1.03 -18.69
CA PRO A 85 7.94 -0.08 -18.29
C PRO A 85 7.18 -1.04 -17.35
N LYS A 86 7.08 -2.32 -17.71
CA LYS A 86 6.37 -3.34 -16.90
C LYS A 86 6.79 -3.36 -15.43
N GLY A 87 8.07 -3.10 -15.14
CA GLY A 87 8.59 -3.05 -13.77
C GLY A 87 8.09 -1.86 -12.95
N ALA A 88 7.75 -0.74 -13.59
CA ALA A 88 7.15 0.42 -12.92
C ALA A 88 5.72 0.15 -12.46
N THR A 89 5.06 -0.87 -13.02
CA THR A 89 3.71 -1.30 -12.66
C THR A 89 3.72 -2.51 -11.71
N ILE A 90 4.46 -3.56 -12.07
CA ILE A 90 4.43 -4.84 -11.35
C ILE A 90 5.09 -4.71 -9.97
N ASN A 91 6.15 -3.91 -9.84
CA ASN A 91 6.86 -3.80 -8.56
C ASN A 91 6.01 -3.10 -7.49
N PRO A 92 5.39 -1.92 -7.75
CA PRO A 92 4.45 -1.32 -6.78
C PRO A 92 3.25 -2.21 -6.48
N ALA A 93 2.63 -2.83 -7.49
CA ALA A 93 1.50 -3.73 -7.27
C ALA A 93 1.86 -4.92 -6.37
N MET A 94 3.04 -5.52 -6.59
CA MET A 94 3.56 -6.61 -5.77
C MET A 94 3.87 -6.15 -4.34
N ALA A 95 4.45 -4.95 -4.16
CA ALA A 95 4.71 -4.38 -2.84
C ALA A 95 3.41 -4.19 -2.05
N ILE A 96 2.39 -3.55 -2.64
CA ILE A 96 1.06 -3.35 -2.04
C ILE A 96 0.44 -4.67 -1.54
N ILE A 97 0.50 -5.71 -2.37
CA ILE A 97 -0.06 -7.03 -2.04
C ILE A 97 0.72 -7.65 -0.87
N ILE A 98 2.05 -7.61 -0.91
CA ILE A 98 2.92 -8.18 0.14
C ILE A 98 2.75 -7.41 1.46
N GLU A 99 2.72 -6.08 1.43
CA GLU A 99 2.44 -5.22 2.59
C GLU A 99 1.15 -5.66 3.28
N SER A 100 0.06 -5.78 2.51
CA SER A 100 -1.23 -6.19 3.07
C SER A 100 -1.24 -7.62 3.58
N GLY A 101 -0.52 -8.54 2.94
CA GLY A 101 -0.37 -9.92 3.40
C GLY A 101 0.36 -10.00 4.75
N ILE A 102 1.45 -9.24 4.92
CA ILE A 102 2.21 -9.22 6.17
C ILE A 102 1.42 -8.55 7.29
N VAL A 103 0.70 -7.44 7.02
CA VAL A 103 -0.16 -6.81 8.03
C VAL A 103 -1.33 -7.72 8.41
N PHE A 104 -1.95 -8.38 7.43
CA PHE A 104 -3.00 -9.37 7.68
C PHE A 104 -2.51 -10.52 8.57
N ALA A 105 -1.35 -11.10 8.25
CA ALA A 105 -0.74 -12.15 9.08
C ALA A 105 -0.47 -11.61 10.50
N GLY A 106 0.10 -10.41 10.62
CA GLY A 106 0.31 -9.74 11.89
C GLY A 106 -0.98 -9.62 12.71
N MET A 107 -2.07 -9.15 12.11
CA MET A 107 -3.38 -9.03 12.76
C MET A 107 -3.99 -10.37 13.15
N ARG A 108 -3.77 -11.42 12.35
CA ARG A 108 -4.35 -12.74 12.57
C ARG A 108 -3.68 -13.51 13.70
N TYR A 109 -2.36 -13.32 13.88
CA TYR A 109 -1.56 -14.05 14.86
C TYR A 109 -1.23 -13.24 16.12
N LEU A 110 -1.27 -11.90 16.04
CA LEU A 110 -1.13 -11.02 17.20
C LEU A 110 -2.51 -10.56 17.66
N LYS A 111 -2.65 -10.24 18.95
CA LYS A 111 -3.87 -9.56 19.41
C LYS A 111 -3.97 -8.19 18.70
N PRO A 112 -5.16 -7.73 18.27
CA PRO A 112 -5.32 -6.41 17.65
C PRO A 112 -4.71 -5.28 18.47
N SER A 113 -4.85 -5.32 19.80
CA SER A 113 -4.25 -4.32 20.71
C SER A 113 -2.72 -4.32 20.76
N ARG A 114 -2.06 -5.36 20.23
CA ARG A 114 -0.60 -5.53 20.27
C ARG A 114 0.08 -5.23 18.95
N ILE A 115 -0.63 -5.30 17.81
CA ILE A 115 0.02 -5.13 16.49
C ILE A 115 0.79 -3.81 16.38
N VAL A 116 0.29 -2.75 17.02
CA VAL A 116 0.91 -1.41 17.02
C VAL A 116 2.38 -1.44 17.44
N TYR A 117 2.76 -2.32 18.37
CA TYR A 117 4.14 -2.46 18.85
C TYR A 117 5.03 -3.23 17.86
N TYR A 118 4.44 -3.99 16.94
CA TYR A 118 5.15 -4.78 15.95
C TYR A 118 5.24 -4.09 14.58
N LEU A 119 4.58 -2.95 14.36
CA LEU A 119 4.66 -2.22 13.09
C LEU A 119 6.11 -1.89 12.65
N PRO A 120 7.04 -1.50 13.55
CA PRO A 120 8.46 -1.33 13.21
C PRO A 120 9.18 -2.61 12.77
N LEU A 121 8.63 -3.80 13.08
CA LEU A 121 9.15 -5.10 12.66
C LEU A 121 8.45 -5.62 11.40
N LEU A 122 7.13 -5.46 11.29
CA LEU A 122 6.36 -5.88 10.12
C LEU A 122 6.80 -5.14 8.85
N SER A 123 7.22 -3.89 9.00
CA SER A 123 7.67 -3.03 7.90
C SER A 123 8.97 -3.53 7.21
N PRO A 124 10.06 -3.86 7.94
CA PRO A 124 11.20 -4.58 7.37
C PRO A 124 10.88 -5.98 6.82
N ILE A 125 9.95 -6.71 7.46
CA ILE A 125 9.58 -8.06 7.05
C ILE A 125 8.97 -8.07 5.65
N TRP A 126 7.98 -7.20 5.38
CA TRP A 126 7.37 -7.16 4.04
C TRP A 126 8.38 -6.72 2.99
N ARG A 127 9.30 -5.81 3.30
CA ARG A 127 10.37 -5.39 2.39
C ARG A 127 11.33 -6.53 2.07
N THR A 128 11.64 -7.35 3.05
CA THR A 128 12.46 -8.55 2.86
C THR A 128 11.76 -9.52 1.91
N VAL A 129 10.47 -9.80 2.15
CA VAL A 129 9.67 -10.67 1.27
C VAL A 129 9.57 -10.10 -0.15
N PHE A 130 9.39 -8.78 -0.28
CA PHE A 130 9.36 -8.09 -1.56
C PHE A 130 10.70 -8.20 -2.32
N VAL A 131 11.83 -8.00 -1.63
CA VAL A 131 13.17 -8.13 -2.22
C VAL A 131 13.44 -9.57 -2.67
N LEU A 132 13.01 -10.57 -1.89
CA LEU A 132 13.08 -11.98 -2.29
C LEU A 132 12.21 -12.26 -3.52
N ALA A 133 10.99 -11.72 -3.56
CA ALA A 133 10.09 -11.85 -4.70
C ALA A 133 10.67 -11.19 -5.98
N LEU A 134 11.31 -10.02 -5.85
CA LEU A 134 12.02 -9.37 -6.96
C LEU A 134 13.18 -10.22 -7.49
N SER A 135 13.86 -10.94 -6.62
CA SER A 135 15.03 -11.76 -6.98
C SER A 135 14.67 -12.86 -7.98
N ILE A 136 13.47 -13.43 -7.87
CA ILE A 136 12.94 -14.47 -8.77
C ILE A 136 12.05 -13.92 -9.90
N SER A 137 11.58 -12.67 -9.79
CA SER A 137 10.68 -12.05 -10.78
C SER A 137 11.37 -11.76 -12.12
N PRO A 138 10.74 -11.98 -13.28
CA PRO A 138 11.34 -11.71 -14.58
C PRO A 138 11.33 -10.23 -14.99
N VAL A 139 10.71 -9.33 -14.20
CA VAL A 139 10.64 -7.89 -14.52
C VAL A 139 11.82 -7.12 -13.92
N SER A 140 11.87 -5.80 -14.17
CA SER A 140 12.93 -4.91 -13.66
C SER A 140 13.19 -5.17 -12.17
N LYS A 141 14.47 -5.42 -11.86
CA LYS A 141 14.95 -5.74 -10.51
C LYS A 141 14.96 -4.51 -9.58
N GLY A 142 14.71 -3.31 -10.10
CA GLY A 142 14.47 -2.09 -9.33
C GLY A 142 15.55 -1.83 -8.29
N ILE A 143 15.18 -1.91 -7.00
CA ILE A 143 16.07 -1.70 -5.85
C ILE A 143 17.31 -2.62 -5.85
N LEU A 144 17.20 -3.84 -6.37
CA LEU A 144 18.34 -4.77 -6.45
C LEU A 144 19.45 -4.25 -7.38
N ASN A 145 19.10 -3.48 -8.41
CA ASN A 145 20.07 -2.88 -9.33
C ASN A 145 20.80 -1.68 -8.70
N LYS A 146 20.29 -1.13 -7.59
CA LYS A 146 20.95 -0.04 -6.85
C LYS A 146 22.07 -0.53 -5.92
N GLY A 147 22.27 -1.85 -5.81
CA GLY A 147 23.33 -2.48 -5.02
C GLY A 147 22.90 -2.87 -3.60
N HIS A 148 23.74 -3.67 -2.94
CA HIS A 148 23.44 -4.28 -1.63
C HIS A 148 23.22 -3.24 -0.52
N VAL A 149 23.96 -2.12 -0.53
CA VAL A 149 23.77 -1.04 0.46
C VAL A 149 22.38 -0.42 0.36
N ALA A 150 21.89 -0.17 -0.86
CA ALA A 150 20.55 0.37 -1.07
C ALA A 150 19.45 -0.62 -0.63
N VAL A 151 19.65 -1.92 -0.86
CA VAL A 151 18.74 -2.97 -0.40
C VAL A 151 18.69 -3.02 1.13
N LEU A 152 19.85 -3.00 1.80
CA LEU A 152 19.91 -2.98 3.26
C LEU A 152 19.29 -1.70 3.85
N TYR A 153 19.52 -0.55 3.22
CA TYR A 153 18.91 0.71 3.61
C TYR A 153 17.38 0.67 3.48
N PHE A 154 16.87 0.17 2.35
CA PHE A 154 15.44 -0.04 2.12
C PHE A 154 14.83 -0.96 3.19
N ILE A 155 15.42 -2.12 3.45
CA ILE A 155 14.88 -3.08 4.41
C ILE A 155 14.94 -2.54 5.84
N LEU A 156 16.08 -2.00 6.26
CA LEU A 156 16.33 -1.67 7.67
C LEU A 156 15.92 -0.24 8.00
N ILE A 157 16.46 0.76 7.30
CA ILE A 157 16.26 2.16 7.65
C ILE A 157 14.86 2.60 7.23
N GLU A 158 14.51 2.46 5.96
CA GLU A 158 13.16 2.78 5.50
C GLU A 158 12.12 1.89 6.17
N GLY A 159 12.42 0.61 6.34
CA GLY A 159 11.59 -0.33 7.08
C GLY A 159 11.26 0.15 8.49
N ILE A 160 12.26 0.39 9.33
CA ILE A 160 12.05 0.78 10.74
C ILE A 160 11.37 2.14 10.82
N VAL A 161 11.86 3.14 10.07
CA VAL A 161 11.28 4.50 10.10
C VAL A 161 9.82 4.48 9.65
N SER A 162 9.52 3.82 8.54
CA SER A 162 8.16 3.69 8.01
C SER A 162 7.24 2.95 9.01
N GLY A 163 7.75 1.89 9.64
CA GLY A 163 7.00 1.16 10.67
C GLY A 163 6.77 1.95 11.96
N LEU A 164 7.69 2.85 12.33
CA LEU A 164 7.49 3.81 13.42
C LEU A 164 6.43 4.86 13.06
N LEU A 165 6.42 5.36 11.82
CA LEU A 165 5.39 6.28 11.33
C LEU A 165 4.00 5.65 11.28
N CYS A 166 3.91 4.32 11.20
CA CYS A 166 2.66 3.59 11.28
C CYS A 166 2.01 3.63 12.69
N ILE A 167 2.79 3.82 13.76
CA ILE A 167 2.29 3.86 15.15
C ILE A 167 1.29 5.02 15.36
N PRO A 168 1.62 6.29 15.05
CA PRO A 168 0.66 7.38 15.19
C PRO A 168 -0.55 7.21 14.27
N VAL A 169 -0.38 6.66 13.06
CA VAL A 169 -1.50 6.34 12.15
C VAL A 169 -2.45 5.34 12.79
N TYR A 170 -1.94 4.24 13.34
CA TYR A 170 -2.75 3.23 14.03
C TYR A 170 -3.52 3.85 15.20
N LYS A 171 -2.82 4.59 16.07
CA LYS A 171 -3.45 5.25 17.22
C LYS A 171 -4.49 6.29 16.82
N TRP A 172 -4.23 7.06 15.78
CA TRP A 172 -5.17 8.06 15.27
C TRP A 172 -6.44 7.39 14.77
N ILE A 173 -6.31 6.28 14.03
CA ILE A 173 -7.46 5.54 13.55
C ILE A 173 -8.32 5.07 14.73
N ASP A 174 -7.74 4.55 15.80
CA ASP A 174 -8.51 4.11 16.98
C ASP A 174 -9.36 5.24 17.61
N THR A 175 -8.92 6.50 17.52
CA THR A 175 -9.70 7.65 18.02
C THR A 175 -10.79 8.13 17.07
N LEU A 176 -10.72 7.77 15.78
CA LEU A 176 -11.77 8.13 14.82
C LEU A 176 -13.09 7.49 15.22
N ARG A 177 -14.15 8.32 15.31
CA ARG A 177 -15.52 7.83 15.48
C ARG A 177 -15.89 6.96 14.28
N LYS A 178 -16.60 5.86 14.52
CA LYS A 178 -17.16 5.05 13.43
C LYS A 178 -17.94 5.97 12.49
N PRO A 179 -17.71 5.91 11.16
CA PRO A 179 -18.39 6.79 10.22
C PRO A 179 -19.90 6.64 10.39
N ARG A 180 -20.58 7.75 10.68
CA ARG A 180 -22.05 7.78 10.81
C ARG A 180 -22.73 7.51 9.46
N ILE A 181 -22.06 7.92 8.37
CA ILE A 181 -22.51 7.68 7.01
C ILE A 181 -21.96 6.32 6.58
N LYS A 182 -22.83 5.31 6.56
CA LYS A 182 -22.56 4.05 5.85
C LYS A 182 -22.56 4.38 4.36
N LEU A 183 -21.37 4.55 3.77
CA LEU A 183 -21.25 4.69 2.32
C LEU A 183 -21.97 3.51 1.66
N HIS A 184 -22.99 3.84 0.88
CA HIS A 184 -23.85 2.85 0.26
C HIS A 184 -23.02 2.09 -0.80
N PRO A 185 -23.17 0.77 -0.96
CA PRO A 185 -22.47 -0.03 -1.97
C PRO A 185 -22.47 0.54 -3.39
N THR A 186 -23.48 1.36 -3.71
CA THR A 186 -23.63 2.07 -4.98
C THR A 186 -22.56 3.12 -5.24
N LEU A 187 -21.90 3.65 -4.20
CA LEU A 187 -20.80 4.61 -4.33
C LEU A 187 -19.44 3.94 -4.55
N THR A 188 -19.33 2.62 -4.37
CA THR A 188 -18.09 1.88 -4.60
C THR A 188 -17.71 1.87 -6.08
N LEU A 189 -18.68 1.71 -6.99
CA LEU A 189 -18.39 1.65 -8.43
C LEU A 189 -17.88 2.99 -9.00
N PRO A 190 -18.51 4.15 -8.74
CA PRO A 190 -17.96 5.45 -9.14
C PRO A 190 -16.57 5.71 -8.56
N LEU A 191 -16.30 5.27 -7.33
CA LEU A 191 -15.00 5.45 -6.70
C LEU A 191 -13.89 4.61 -7.36
N ILE A 192 -14.20 3.37 -7.76
CA ILE A 192 -13.27 2.55 -8.55
C ILE A 192 -13.01 3.22 -9.89
N LEU A 193 -14.06 3.64 -10.61
CA LEU A 193 -13.90 4.33 -11.89
C LEU A 193 -13.01 5.56 -11.75
N LEU A 194 -13.23 6.35 -10.69
CA LEU A 194 -12.36 7.48 -10.38
C LEU A 194 -10.91 7.04 -10.13
N ALA A 195 -10.68 5.99 -9.35
CA ALA A 195 -9.34 5.46 -9.11
C ALA A 195 -8.65 5.04 -10.42
N LEU A 196 -9.36 4.36 -11.32
CA LEU A 196 -8.82 3.97 -12.63
C LEU A 196 -8.51 5.16 -13.52
N ILE A 197 -9.39 6.17 -13.54
CA ILE A 197 -9.18 7.40 -14.32
C ILE A 197 -7.97 8.16 -13.78
N VAL A 198 -7.86 8.31 -12.47
CA VAL A 198 -6.74 9.01 -11.82
C VAL A 198 -5.44 8.27 -12.12
N GLU A 199 -5.40 6.94 -11.93
CA GLU A 199 -4.24 6.10 -12.25
C GLU A 199 -3.82 6.28 -13.72
N PHE A 200 -4.78 6.22 -14.65
CA PHE A 200 -4.50 6.39 -16.07
C PHE A 200 -3.93 7.78 -16.40
N ILE A 201 -4.52 8.84 -15.86
CA ILE A 201 -4.08 10.23 -16.10
C ILE A 201 -2.66 10.44 -15.56
N THR A 202 -2.38 10.00 -14.34
CA THR A 202 -1.07 10.24 -13.69
C THR A 202 0.10 9.53 -14.37
N ASN A 203 -0.16 8.46 -15.13
CA ASN A 203 0.87 7.71 -15.84
C ASN A 203 1.09 8.19 -17.29
N ILE A 204 0.29 9.14 -17.79
CA ILE A 204 0.42 9.73 -19.13
C ILE A 204 0.97 11.17 -19.08
N LEU A 205 0.89 11.82 -17.91
CA LEU A 205 1.53 13.11 -17.62
C LEU A 205 3.03 12.94 -17.32
#